data_AF-A0A2V6H242-F1
#
_entry.id   AF-A0A2V6H242-F1
#
_cell.length_a   1.000
_cell.length_b   1.000
_cell.length_c   1.000
_cell.angle_alpha   90.00
_cell.angle_beta   90.00
_cell.angle_gamma   90.00
#
_symmetry.space_group_name_H-M   'P 1'
#
loop_
_entity.id
_entity.type
_entity.pdbx_description
1 polymer ?
#
loop_
_entity_poly.entity_id
_entity_poly.type
_entity_poly.pdbx_seq_one_letter_code
_entity_poly.pdbx_strand_id
1 'polypeptide(L)'
;VIFLFVKLYYEWPQKFEHYGVFIKPSALEKYERYLGNTRRTEKGMEPRIEISGHLHNPEALKDANIKEYEIGLDPVYVDPNNPANDRPHFLYVPPTDHIAKIEKEDVERIDSFGPWHSAYFASYFTITGLHGAHVLAGVLVFIYMWLPVSKKLYQRNPEHLANRVEVSGLFWHFVDLVWIFVFPLFYLL
;
A
#
# COMPACT_ATOMS: atom_id res chain seq x y z
N VAL A 1 10.33 6.67 14.25
CA VAL A 1 9.10 6.25 14.97
C VAL A 1 7.84 6.92 14.43
N ILE A 2 7.77 8.26 14.33
CA ILE A 2 6.61 8.98 13.76
C ILE A 2 6.22 8.45 12.38
N PHE A 3 7.21 8.26 11.50
CA PHE A 3 7.00 7.70 10.18
C PHE A 3 6.29 6.33 10.18
N LEU A 4 6.72 5.40 11.05
CA LEU A 4 6.10 4.08 11.16
C LEU A 4 4.66 4.16 11.70
N PHE A 5 4.40 5.09 12.62
CA PHE A 5 3.05 5.36 13.09
C PHE A 5 2.15 5.86 11.95
N VAL A 6 2.63 6.81 11.15
CA VAL A 6 1.90 7.29 9.97
C VAL A 6 1.62 6.14 9.00
N LYS A 7 2.61 5.26 8.76
CA LYS A 7 2.42 4.10 7.89
C LYS A 7 1.38 3.12 8.41
N LEU A 8 1.51 2.69 9.66
CA LEU A 8 0.67 1.65 10.25
C LEU A 8 -0.77 2.11 10.49
N TYR A 9 -0.97 3.37 10.90
CA TYR A 9 -2.29 3.87 11.31
C TYR A 9 -3.03 4.64 10.22
N TYR A 10 -2.32 5.24 9.27
CA TYR A 10 -2.96 6.05 8.23
C TYR A 10 -2.81 5.41 6.86
N GLU A 11 -1.59 5.17 6.39
CA GLU A 11 -1.39 4.78 4.99
C GLU A 11 -1.77 3.34 4.67
N TRP A 12 -1.38 2.39 5.53
CA TRP A 12 -1.66 0.97 5.29
C TRP A 12 -3.16 0.66 5.31
N PRO A 13 -3.95 1.10 6.32
CA PRO A 13 -5.39 0.89 6.33
C PRO A 13 -6.07 1.41 5.06
N GLN A 14 -5.67 2.60 4.59
CA GLN A 14 -6.20 3.19 3.36
C GLN A 14 -5.99 2.30 2.11
N LYS A 15 -4.87 1.56 2.03
CA LYS A 15 -4.65 0.62 0.91
C LYS A 15 -5.56 -0.60 0.95
N PHE A 16 -6.09 -0.96 2.11
CA PHE A 16 -7.06 -2.06 2.24
C PHE A 16 -8.50 -1.61 2.00
N GLU A 17 -8.78 -0.31 2.05
CA GLU A 17 -10.08 0.28 1.73
C GLU A 17 -10.21 0.67 0.24
N HIS A 18 -9.08 0.70 -0.47
CA HIS A 18 -9.01 0.95 -1.90
C HIS A 18 -8.99 -0.36 -2.69
N TYR A 19 -9.85 -0.47 -3.70
CA TYR A 19 -10.07 -1.69 -4.48
C TYR A 19 -9.84 -1.45 -5.97
N GLY A 20 -9.21 -2.42 -6.61
CA GLY A 20 -9.14 -2.55 -8.05
C GLY A 20 -10.11 -3.62 -8.53
N VAL A 21 -11.01 -3.25 -9.44
CA VAL A 21 -11.96 -4.17 -10.07
C VAL A 21 -11.50 -4.49 -11.47
N PHE A 22 -11.05 -5.72 -11.66
CA PHE A 22 -10.57 -6.25 -12.93
C PHE A 22 -11.75 -6.76 -13.75
N ILE A 23 -11.90 -6.22 -14.95
CA ILE A 23 -13.00 -6.49 -15.88
C ILE A 23 -12.55 -7.52 -16.91
N LYS A 24 -13.44 -8.46 -17.23
CA LYS A 24 -13.20 -9.46 -18.28
C LYS A 24 -12.95 -8.77 -19.63
N PRO A 25 -12.03 -9.30 -20.47
CA PRO A 25 -11.76 -8.74 -21.79
C PRO A 25 -13.00 -8.56 -22.67
N SER A 26 -14.01 -9.44 -22.55
CA SER A 26 -15.26 -9.38 -23.30
C SER A 26 -16.18 -8.23 -22.91
N ALA A 27 -16.03 -7.66 -21.71
CA ALA A 27 -16.89 -6.61 -21.18
C ALA A 27 -16.21 -5.23 -21.17
N LEU A 28 -14.97 -5.11 -21.64
CA LEU A 28 -14.22 -3.84 -21.60
C LEU A 28 -14.94 -2.70 -22.33
N GLU A 29 -15.54 -2.99 -23.49
CA GLU A 29 -16.28 -1.99 -24.28
C GLU A 29 -17.48 -1.40 -23.52
N LYS A 30 -18.15 -2.22 -22.71
CA LYS A 30 -19.29 -1.79 -21.87
C LYS A 30 -18.89 -0.78 -20.81
N TYR A 31 -17.67 -0.89 -20.27
CA TYR A 31 -17.13 -0.02 -19.22
C TYR A 31 -16.14 1.02 -19.74
N GLU A 32 -16.11 1.25 -21.05
CA GLU A 32 -15.20 2.20 -21.69
C GLU A 32 -15.33 3.62 -21.13
N ARG A 33 -16.55 4.00 -20.71
CA ARG A 33 -16.84 5.27 -20.00
C ARG A 33 -16.07 5.46 -18.69
N TYR A 34 -15.48 4.41 -18.13
CA TYR A 34 -14.68 4.45 -16.91
C TYR A 34 -13.21 4.13 -17.19
N LEU A 35 -12.93 3.31 -18.21
CA LEU A 35 -11.58 2.84 -18.54
C LEU A 35 -10.81 3.83 -19.43
N GLY A 36 -11.48 4.49 -20.38
CA GLY A 36 -10.86 5.41 -21.33
C GLY A 36 -9.83 4.76 -22.26
N ASN A 37 -10.04 3.50 -22.66
CA ASN A 37 -9.09 2.74 -23.49
C ASN A 37 -9.00 3.24 -24.92
N THR A 38 -10.00 3.92 -25.44
CA THR A 38 -10.03 4.50 -26.80
C THR A 38 -8.85 5.45 -26.96
N ARG A 39 -8.76 6.43 -26.06
CA ARG A 39 -7.67 7.41 -26.02
C ARG A 39 -6.30 6.77 -25.74
N ARG A 40 -6.25 5.73 -24.91
CA ARG A 40 -4.99 5.03 -24.59
C ARG A 40 -4.46 4.27 -25.80
N THR A 41 -5.33 3.57 -26.51
CA THR A 41 -5.02 2.83 -27.73
C THR A 41 -4.55 3.79 -28.83
N GLU A 42 -5.18 4.95 -28.98
CA GLU A 42 -4.74 6.01 -29.91
C GLU A 42 -3.32 6.51 -29.62
N LYS A 43 -2.90 6.51 -28.35
CA LYS A 43 -1.54 6.86 -27.92
C LYS A 43 -0.55 5.68 -27.99
N GLY A 44 -0.99 4.50 -28.45
CA GLY A 44 -0.18 3.28 -28.47
C GLY A 44 0.09 2.68 -27.09
N MET A 45 -0.73 3.01 -26.09
CA MET A 45 -0.66 2.41 -24.75
C MET A 45 -1.60 1.20 -24.64
N GLU A 46 -1.22 0.24 -23.81
CA GLU A 46 -2.05 -0.91 -23.50
C GLU A 46 -3.40 -0.50 -22.86
N PRO A 47 -4.50 -1.21 -23.22
CA PRO A 47 -5.81 -0.98 -22.64
C PRO A 47 -5.80 -1.34 -21.17
N ARG A 48 -6.49 -0.51 -20.38
CA ARG A 48 -6.76 -0.75 -18.98
C ARG A 48 -7.86 -1.78 -18.82
N ILE A 49 -7.63 -2.71 -17.92
CA ILE A 49 -8.58 -3.75 -17.52
C ILE A 49 -9.12 -3.55 -16.09
N GLU A 50 -8.59 -2.56 -15.37
CA GLU A 50 -8.89 -2.30 -13.97
C GLU A 50 -9.66 -0.98 -13.81
N ILE A 51 -10.72 -0.99 -12.99
CA ILE A 51 -11.38 0.21 -12.49
C ILE A 51 -11.04 0.33 -11.01
N SER A 52 -10.23 1.33 -10.65
CA SER A 52 -9.76 1.55 -9.29
C SER A 52 -10.63 2.59 -8.57
N GLY A 53 -10.87 2.36 -7.28
CA GLY A 53 -11.62 3.29 -6.43
C GLY A 53 -11.95 2.71 -5.07
N HIS A 54 -12.98 3.27 -4.44
CA HIS A 54 -13.42 2.88 -3.10
C HIS A 54 -14.76 2.15 -3.18
N LEU A 55 -14.88 1.01 -2.51
CA LEU A 55 -16.11 0.24 -2.56
C LEU A 55 -17.19 0.92 -1.69
N HIS A 56 -18.34 1.27 -2.27
CA HIS A 56 -19.40 1.97 -1.52
C HIS A 56 -20.00 1.08 -0.43
N ASN A 57 -20.15 -0.21 -0.72
CA ASN A 57 -20.58 -1.21 0.24
C ASN A 57 -19.58 -2.38 0.32
N PRO A 58 -18.67 -2.40 1.30
CA PRO A 58 -17.73 -3.51 1.50
C PRO A 58 -18.37 -4.88 1.75
N GLU A 59 -19.59 -4.90 2.30
CA GLU A 59 -20.32 -6.15 2.56
C GLU A 59 -20.79 -6.82 1.26
N ALA A 60 -20.87 -6.07 0.16
CA ALA A 60 -21.18 -6.60 -1.17
C ALA A 60 -20.22 -7.70 -1.62
N LEU A 61 -18.96 -7.67 -1.16
CA LEU A 61 -17.97 -8.70 -1.49
C LEU A 61 -18.30 -10.07 -0.87
N LYS A 62 -19.05 -10.08 0.25
CA LYS A 62 -19.41 -11.30 0.97
C LYS A 62 -20.80 -11.81 0.56
N ASP A 63 -21.60 -11.00 -0.12
CA ASP A 63 -22.94 -11.38 -0.57
C ASP A 63 -22.88 -12.20 -1.87
N ALA A 64 -23.40 -13.42 -1.81
CA ALA A 64 -23.50 -14.30 -2.97
C ALA A 64 -24.50 -13.77 -4.03
N ASN A 65 -25.54 -13.04 -3.60
CA ASN A 65 -26.67 -12.61 -4.43
C ASN A 65 -26.49 -11.22 -5.06
N ILE A 66 -25.37 -10.53 -4.81
CA ILE A 66 -25.12 -9.21 -5.37
C ILE A 66 -25.07 -9.28 -6.90
N LYS A 67 -25.78 -8.35 -7.55
CA LYS A 67 -25.82 -8.24 -9.02
C LYS A 67 -24.82 -7.21 -9.55
N GLU A 68 -24.61 -6.14 -8.79
CA GLU A 68 -23.73 -5.04 -9.17
C GLU A 68 -22.85 -4.59 -8.00
N TYR A 69 -21.62 -4.21 -8.31
CA TYR A 69 -20.70 -3.52 -7.43
C TYR A 69 -20.75 -2.03 -7.70
N GLU A 70 -20.84 -1.26 -6.62
CA GLU A 70 -20.80 0.21 -6.65
C GLU A 70 -19.44 0.67 -6.15
N ILE A 71 -18.68 1.33 -7.02
CA ILE A 71 -17.33 1.80 -6.74
C ILE A 71 -17.31 3.31 -6.91
N GLY A 72 -16.98 4.03 -5.83
CA GLY A 72 -16.66 5.45 -5.92
C GLY A 72 -15.34 5.61 -6.67
N LEU A 73 -15.40 6.17 -7.87
CA LEU A 73 -14.23 6.41 -8.71
C LEU A 73 -13.30 7.41 -8.03
N ASP A 74 -12.00 7.23 -8.23
CA ASP A 74 -11.06 8.29 -7.87
C ASP A 74 -11.30 9.54 -8.73
N PRO A 75 -11.05 10.76 -8.21
CA PRO A 75 -11.17 12.01 -8.98
C PRO A 75 -10.46 12.00 -10.33
N VAL A 76 -9.36 11.25 -10.43
CA VAL A 76 -8.57 11.13 -11.66
C VAL A 76 -9.25 10.22 -12.70
N TYR A 77 -10.07 9.27 -12.25
CA TYR A 77 -10.81 8.32 -13.08
C TYR A 77 -12.26 8.74 -13.36
N VAL A 78 -12.73 9.82 -12.74
CA VAL A 78 -14.04 10.44 -13.07
C VAL A 78 -14.10 10.87 -14.54
N ASP A 79 -13.01 11.44 -15.06
CA ASP A 79 -12.88 11.82 -16.47
C ASP A 79 -11.91 10.88 -17.19
N PRO A 80 -12.41 10.01 -18.09
CA PRO A 80 -11.58 9.10 -18.89
C PRO A 80 -10.54 9.81 -19.79
N ASN A 81 -10.77 11.08 -20.11
CA ASN A 81 -9.89 11.87 -20.96
C ASN A 81 -8.82 12.64 -20.18
N ASN A 82 -8.87 12.62 -18.84
CA ASN A 82 -7.91 13.34 -18.00
C ASN A 82 -6.48 12.77 -18.17
N PRO A 83 -5.49 13.54 -18.64
CA PRO A 83 -4.11 13.07 -18.76
C PRO A 83 -3.45 12.61 -17.47
N ALA A 84 -3.95 13.04 -16.31
CA ALA A 84 -3.47 12.52 -15.05
C ALA A 84 -3.72 11.00 -14.96
N ASN A 85 -4.78 10.45 -15.57
CA ASN A 85 -5.09 9.03 -15.49
C ASN A 85 -4.03 8.12 -16.14
N ASP A 86 -3.12 8.66 -16.95
CA ASP A 86 -2.09 7.89 -17.65
C ASP A 86 -0.88 7.56 -16.75
N ARG A 87 -0.75 8.20 -15.58
CA ARG A 87 0.33 7.98 -14.62
C ARG A 87 -0.18 7.30 -13.34
N PRO A 88 0.66 6.48 -12.66
CA PRO A 88 0.33 5.97 -11.34
C PRO A 88 0.25 7.11 -10.32
N HIS A 89 -0.69 6.99 -9.38
CA HIS A 89 -0.84 7.92 -8.26
C HIS A 89 -0.53 7.18 -6.97
N PHE A 90 0.46 7.68 -6.24
CA PHE A 90 0.90 7.07 -4.98
C PHE A 90 0.23 7.70 -3.76
N LEU A 91 -0.22 8.94 -3.89
CA LEU A 91 -0.87 9.69 -2.81
C LEU A 91 -2.34 9.28 -2.69
N TYR A 92 -2.81 9.26 -1.45
CA TYR A 92 -4.21 9.04 -1.15
C TYR A 92 -5.07 10.08 -1.85
N VAL A 93 -6.13 9.60 -2.51
CA VAL A 93 -7.14 10.44 -3.12
C VAL A 93 -8.48 10.10 -2.47
N PRO A 94 -9.21 11.10 -1.94
CA PRO A 94 -10.50 10.85 -1.29
C PRO A 94 -11.52 10.32 -2.30
N PRO A 95 -12.48 9.49 -1.85
CA PRO A 95 -13.56 9.00 -2.70
C PRO A 95 -14.36 10.17 -3.29
N THR A 96 -14.81 10.03 -4.53
CA THR A 96 -15.79 10.96 -5.11
C THR A 96 -17.20 10.41 -5.08
N ASP A 97 -18.18 11.29 -5.26
CA ASP A 97 -19.59 10.94 -5.41
C ASP A 97 -19.90 10.28 -6.78
N HIS A 98 -18.89 10.12 -7.66
CA HIS A 98 -19.07 9.48 -8.96
C HIS A 98 -18.98 7.96 -8.81
N ILE A 99 -20.15 7.32 -8.84
CA ILE A 99 -20.27 5.87 -8.66
C ILE A 99 -20.20 5.16 -10.02
N ALA A 100 -19.25 4.26 -10.17
CA ALA A 100 -19.22 3.25 -11.21
C ALA A 100 -20.03 2.02 -10.77
N LYS A 101 -21.08 1.71 -11.53
CA LYS A 101 -21.86 0.47 -11.37
C LYS A 101 -21.30 -0.58 -12.31
N ILE A 102 -20.88 -1.71 -11.76
CA ILE A 102 -20.24 -2.82 -12.49
C ILE A 102 -20.97 -4.10 -12.16
N GLU A 103 -21.45 -4.80 -13.18
CA GLU A 103 -22.14 -6.08 -12.99
C GLU A 103 -21.15 -7.16 -12.55
N LYS A 104 -21.53 -7.97 -11.56
CA LYS A 104 -20.71 -9.05 -11.01
C LYS A 104 -20.26 -10.05 -12.08
N GLU A 105 -21.10 -10.26 -13.08
CA GLU A 105 -20.85 -11.18 -14.20
C GLU A 105 -19.69 -10.73 -15.10
N ASP A 106 -19.45 -9.42 -15.17
CA ASP A 106 -18.39 -8.82 -15.99
C ASP A 106 -17.05 -8.70 -15.24
N VAL A 107 -17.07 -8.91 -13.93
CA VAL A 107 -15.88 -8.86 -13.08
C VAL A 107 -15.12 -10.17 -13.15
N GLU A 108 -13.81 -10.07 -13.39
CA GLU A 108 -12.88 -11.19 -13.31
C GLU A 108 -12.36 -11.37 -11.88
N ARG A 109 -11.94 -10.27 -11.24
CA ARG A 109 -11.40 -10.28 -9.87
C ARG A 109 -11.57 -8.91 -9.22
N ILE A 110 -11.77 -8.89 -7.90
CA ILE A 110 -11.75 -7.67 -7.08
C ILE A 110 -10.74 -7.87 -5.97
N ASP A 111 -9.74 -7.00 -5.94
CA ASP A 111 -8.70 -7.04 -4.93
C ASP A 111 -8.49 -5.67 -4.31
N SER A 112 -8.34 -5.61 -3.00
CA SER A 112 -7.79 -4.42 -2.34
C SER A 112 -6.32 -4.23 -2.72
N PHE A 113 -5.75 -3.03 -2.54
CA PHE A 113 -4.34 -2.70 -2.83
C PHE A 113 -3.34 -3.30 -1.80
N GLY A 114 -3.55 -4.57 -1.46
CA GLY A 114 -2.68 -5.39 -0.63
C GLY A 114 -1.61 -6.12 -1.46
N PRO A 115 -0.81 -7.00 -0.82
CA PRO A 115 0.29 -7.70 -1.48
C PRO A 115 -0.13 -8.63 -2.62
N TRP A 116 -1.41 -8.99 -2.73
CA TRP A 116 -1.97 -9.81 -3.81
C TRP A 116 -2.36 -9.00 -5.07
N HIS A 117 -2.47 -7.67 -4.97
CA HIS A 117 -2.95 -6.84 -6.07
C HIS A 117 -2.00 -6.80 -7.26
N SER A 118 -0.70 -6.66 -7.01
CA SER A 118 0.33 -6.65 -8.04
C SER A 118 1.71 -6.98 -7.47
N ALA A 119 2.66 -7.34 -8.34
CA ALA A 119 4.06 -7.56 -7.93
C ALA A 119 4.69 -6.33 -7.27
N TYR A 120 4.25 -5.12 -7.67
CA TYR A 120 4.66 -3.88 -7.02
C TYR A 120 4.20 -3.84 -5.56
N PHE A 121 2.92 -4.07 -5.28
CA PHE A 121 2.44 -4.08 -3.89
C PHE A 121 3.03 -5.26 -3.10
N ALA A 122 3.19 -6.44 -3.71
CA ALA A 122 3.83 -7.58 -3.07
C ALA A 122 5.24 -7.24 -2.56
N SER A 123 6.07 -6.64 -3.43
CA SER A 123 7.43 -6.22 -3.07
C SER A 123 7.44 -5.07 -2.07
N TYR A 124 6.54 -4.08 -2.23
CA TYR A 124 6.36 -2.96 -1.31
C TYR A 124 6.07 -3.44 0.13
N PHE A 125 5.06 -4.30 0.31
CA PHE A 125 4.68 -4.80 1.64
C PHE A 125 5.75 -5.72 2.22
N THR A 126 6.40 -6.54 1.41
CA THR A 126 7.46 -7.45 1.88
C THR A 126 8.67 -6.68 2.40
N ILE A 127 9.20 -5.75 1.60
CA ILE A 127 10.40 -4.99 1.95
C ILE A 127 10.11 -4.03 3.11
N THR A 128 9.01 -3.27 3.03
CA THR A 128 8.62 -2.33 4.09
C THR A 128 8.27 -3.04 5.39
N GLY A 129 7.57 -4.17 5.31
CA GLY A 129 7.19 -4.99 6.46
C GLY A 129 8.42 -5.62 7.15
N LEU A 130 9.34 -6.19 6.38
CA LEU A 130 10.60 -6.73 6.91
C LEU A 130 11.42 -5.64 7.59
N HIS A 131 11.53 -4.45 6.98
CA HIS A 131 12.21 -3.31 7.59
C HIS A 131 11.53 -2.88 8.90
N GLY A 132 10.20 -2.75 8.91
CA GLY A 132 9.43 -2.43 10.10
C GLY A 132 9.65 -3.43 11.24
N ALA A 133 9.76 -4.73 10.93
CA ALA A 133 10.08 -5.76 11.91
C ALA A 133 11.50 -5.58 12.52
N HIS A 134 12.48 -5.18 11.72
CA HIS A 134 13.84 -4.87 12.23
C HIS A 134 13.84 -3.64 13.13
N VAL A 135 13.10 -2.58 12.77
CA VAL A 135 12.95 -1.39 13.62
C VAL A 135 12.30 -1.77 14.96
N LEU A 136 11.25 -2.58 14.93
CA LEU A 136 10.59 -3.06 16.16
C LEU A 136 11.58 -3.86 17.04
N ALA A 137 12.36 -4.77 16.44
CA ALA A 137 13.40 -5.50 17.17
C ALA A 137 14.43 -4.57 17.81
N GLY A 138 14.89 -3.54 17.10
CA GLY A 138 15.82 -2.54 17.63
C GLY A 138 15.21 -1.73 18.79
N VAL A 139 13.94 -1.34 18.67
CA VAL A 139 13.21 -0.63 19.74
C VAL A 139 13.10 -1.52 20.98
N LEU A 140 12.80 -2.81 20.83
CA LEU A 140 12.76 -3.75 21.95
C LEU A 140 14.12 -3.88 22.64
N VAL A 141 15.21 -3.91 21.88
CA VAL A 141 16.58 -3.93 22.42
C VAL A 141 16.87 -2.64 23.21
N PHE A 142 16.49 -1.47 22.69
CA PHE A 142 16.65 -0.22 23.43
C PHE A 142 15.79 -0.14 24.68
N ILE A 143 14.55 -0.63 24.65
CA ILE A 143 13.70 -0.73 25.84
C ILE A 143 14.37 -1.63 26.88
N TYR A 144 14.88 -2.80 26.47
CA TYR A 144 15.63 -3.69 27.35
C TYR A 144 16.84 -2.99 28.00
N MET A 145 17.57 -2.17 27.23
CA MET A 145 18.69 -1.37 27.75
C MET A 145 18.25 -0.29 28.74
N TRP A 146 17.05 0.27 28.59
CA TRP A 146 16.50 1.27 29.51
C TRP A 146 16.06 0.66 30.86
N LEU A 147 15.73 -0.63 30.88
CA LEU A 147 15.22 -1.30 32.08
C LEU A 147 16.28 -1.37 33.22
N PRO A 148 15.84 -1.49 34.49
CA PRO A 148 16.73 -1.55 35.65
C PRO A 148 17.75 -2.70 35.61
N VAL A 149 17.50 -3.72 34.80
CA VAL A 149 18.42 -4.84 34.55
C VAL A 149 19.76 -4.35 34.00
N SER A 150 19.74 -3.34 33.14
CA SER A 150 20.93 -2.77 32.53
C SER A 150 21.72 -1.91 33.51
N LYS A 151 21.04 -1.22 34.43
CA LYS A 151 21.68 -0.50 35.54
C LYS A 151 22.42 -1.45 36.48
N LYS A 152 21.83 -2.61 36.79
CA LYS A 152 22.50 -3.66 37.58
C LYS A 152 23.67 -4.28 36.82
N LEU A 153 23.55 -4.45 35.50
CA LEU A 153 24.63 -4.95 34.66
C LEU A 153 25.80 -3.98 34.61
N TYR A 154 25.55 -2.67 34.46
CA TYR A 154 26.58 -1.63 34.51
C TYR A 154 27.39 -1.66 35.81
N GLN A 155 26.71 -1.81 36.95
CA GLN A 155 27.36 -1.87 38.26
C GLN A 155 28.22 -3.14 38.45
N ARG A 156 27.87 -4.25 37.79
CA ARG A 156 28.62 -5.51 37.88
C ARG A 156 29.73 -5.63 36.86
N ASN A 157 29.48 -5.18 35.63
CA ASN A 157 30.41 -5.30 34.51
C ASN A 157 30.12 -4.20 33.47
N PRO A 158 30.73 -3.00 33.62
CA PRO A 158 30.45 -1.85 32.76
C PRO A 158 30.93 -2.06 31.32
N GLU A 159 32.05 -2.77 31.11
CA GLU A 159 32.59 -3.09 29.78
C GLU A 159 31.63 -3.96 28.97
N HIS A 160 31.00 -4.95 29.62
CA HIS A 160 30.02 -5.81 28.97
C HIS A 160 28.78 -5.03 28.51
N LEU A 161 28.33 -4.04 29.29
CA LEU A 161 27.22 -3.19 28.86
C LEU A 161 27.64 -2.27 27.69
N ALA A 162 28.85 -1.70 27.74
CA ALA A 162 29.37 -0.86 26.66
C ALA A 162 29.41 -1.60 25.32
N ASN A 163 29.89 -2.84 25.30
CA ASN A 163 29.88 -3.68 24.11
C ASN A 163 28.46 -3.91 23.57
N ARG A 164 27.50 -4.25 24.44
CA ARG A 164 26.09 -4.45 24.01
C ARG A 164 25.50 -3.18 23.38
N VAL A 165 25.79 -2.01 23.96
CA VAL A 165 25.35 -0.72 23.43
C VAL A 165 25.96 -0.45 22.06
N GLU A 166 27.26 -0.72 21.90
CA GLU A 166 27.96 -0.55 20.61
C GLU A 166 27.35 -1.45 19.52
N VAL A 167 27.14 -2.74 19.80
CA VAL A 167 26.51 -3.67 18.84
C VAL A 167 25.07 -3.23 18.51
N SER A 168 24.33 -2.74 19.49
CA SER A 168 22.95 -2.26 19.26
C SER A 168 22.92 -0.96 18.47
N GLY A 169 23.89 -0.08 18.67
CA GLY A 169 24.11 1.10 17.84
C GLY A 169 24.44 0.74 16.40
N LEU A 170 25.34 -0.22 16.18
CA LEU A 170 25.66 -0.74 14.84
C LEU A 170 24.45 -1.35 14.14
N PHE A 171 23.64 -2.13 14.87
CA PHE A 171 22.37 -2.66 14.34
C PHE A 171 21.43 -1.51 13.93
N TRP A 172 21.29 -0.47 14.76
CA TRP A 172 20.42 0.65 14.45
C TRP A 172 20.90 1.44 13.23
N HIS A 173 22.20 1.68 13.11
CA HIS A 173 22.79 2.32 11.93
C HIS A 173 22.59 1.52 10.64
N PHE A 174 22.68 0.18 10.72
CA PHE A 174 22.36 -0.68 9.58
C PHE A 174 20.91 -0.52 9.13
N VAL A 175 19.96 -0.52 10.07
CA VAL A 175 18.53 -0.35 9.78
C VAL A 175 18.28 1.01 9.13
N ASP A 176 18.87 2.09 9.64
CA ASP A 176 18.78 3.43 9.05
C ASP A 176 19.36 3.49 7.63
N LEU A 177 20.52 2.85 7.41
CA LEU A 177 21.16 2.81 6.10
C LEU A 177 20.27 2.13 5.07
N VAL A 178 19.68 0.98 5.39
CA VAL A 178 18.72 0.30 4.50
C VAL A 178 17.54 1.21 4.18
N TRP A 179 17.03 1.95 5.16
CA TRP A 179 15.90 2.86 4.98
C TRP A 179 16.18 4.00 3.99
N ILE A 180 17.41 4.55 4.02
CA ILE A 180 17.85 5.59 3.10
C ILE A 180 17.76 5.13 1.63
N PHE A 181 17.89 3.82 1.34
CA PHE A 181 17.73 3.28 0.00
C PHE A 181 16.29 2.86 -0.33
N VAL A 182 15.58 2.27 0.63
CA VAL A 182 14.19 1.82 0.44
C VAL A 182 13.24 2.99 0.23
N PHE A 183 13.45 4.12 0.93
CA PHE A 183 12.58 5.27 0.83
C PHE A 183 12.55 5.89 -0.59
N PRO A 184 13.67 6.25 -1.22
CA PRO A 184 13.65 6.75 -2.60
C PRO A 184 13.08 5.75 -3.60
N LEU A 185 13.39 4.46 -3.42
CA LEU A 185 12.97 3.41 -4.35
C LEU A 185 11.44 3.31 -4.50
N PHE A 186 10.69 3.50 -3.41
CA PHE A 186 9.22 3.39 -3.44
C PHE A 186 8.48 4.72 -3.46
N TYR A 187 9.10 5.83 -3.00
CA TYR A 187 8.42 7.11 -2.87
C TYR A 187 8.88 8.20 -3.84
N LEU A 188 10.07 8.07 -4.46
CA LEU A 188 10.62 9.09 -5.35
C LEU A 188 10.75 8.64 -6.81
N LEU A 189 10.77 7.33 -7.07
CA LEU A 189 10.89 6.72 -8.40
C LEU A 189 9.55 6.15 -8.86
#